data_AF-A0A9E5NKP7-F1
#
_entry.id   AF-A0A9E5NKP7-F1
#
_cell.length_a   1.000
_cell.length_b   1.000
_cell.length_c   1.000
_cell.angle_alpha   90.00
_cell.angle_beta   90.00
_cell.angle_gamma   90.00
#
_symmetry.space_group_name_H-M   'P 1'
#
loop_
_entity.id
_entity.type
_entity.pdbx_description
1 polymer ?
#
loop_
_entity_poly.entity_id
_entity_poly.type
_entity_poly.pdbx_seq_one_letter_code
_entity_poly.pdbx_strand_id
1 'polypeptide(L)' 'VLGWAYHLTGRWREARTHLQRALALEPDLARAHYHLGALYAARGDVEAAQREYQRAIDLDSEGFYRQRAEKALEERR' A
#
# COMPACT_ATOMS: atom_id res chain seq x y z
N VAL A 1 -5.94 -17.50 -19.04
CA VAL A 1 -5.81 -17.01 -17.64
C VAL A 1 -4.38 -16.57 -17.28
N LEU A 2 -3.32 -17.08 -17.94
CA LEU A 2 -1.93 -16.69 -17.65
C LEU A 2 -1.59 -15.22 -17.99
N GLY A 3 -2.10 -14.66 -19.10
CA GLY A 3 -1.78 -13.28 -19.52
C GLY A 3 -2.24 -12.20 -18.53
N TRP A 4 -3.39 -12.39 -17.88
CA TRP A 4 -3.88 -11.48 -16.84
C TRP A 4 -2.99 -11.52 -15.60
N ALA A 5 -2.59 -12.71 -15.15
CA ALA A 5 -1.71 -12.88 -14.00
C ALA A 5 -0.32 -12.26 -14.25
N TYR A 6 0.24 -12.41 -15.46
CA TYR A 6 1.48 -11.74 -15.86
C TYR A 6 1.34 -10.21 -15.92
N HIS A 7 0.22 -9.71 -16.44
CA HIS A 7 -0.02 -8.27 -16.52
C HIS A 7 -0.17 -7.64 -15.12
N LEU A 8 -0.89 -8.30 -14.21
CA LEU A 8 -0.99 -7.87 -12.81
C LEU A 8 0.36 -7.94 -12.08
N THR A 9 1.13 -9.00 -12.29
CA THR A 9 2.43 -9.16 -11.60
C THR A 9 3.50 -8.21 -12.11
N GLY A 10 3.53 -7.89 -13.41
CA GLY A 10 4.41 -6.86 -13.97
C GLY A 10 4.12 -5.49 -13.38
N ARG A 11 2.86 -5.05 -13.47
CA ARG A 11 2.42 -3.74 -12.95
C ARG A 11 2.59 -3.63 -11.44
N TRP A 12 2.45 -4.73 -10.72
CA TRP A 12 2.71 -4.79 -9.28
C TRP A 12 4.18 -4.48 -8.95
N ARG A 13 5.13 -5.11 -9.66
CA ARG A 13 6.56 -4.89 -9.40
C ARG A 13 6.96 -3.46 -9.70
N GLU A 14 6.44 -2.90 -10.78
CA GLU A 14 6.68 -1.51 -11.18
C GLU A 14 6.09 -0.54 -10.14
N ALA A 15 4.81 -0.71 -9.78
CA ALA A 15 4.15 0.13 -8.79
C ALA A 15 4.87 0.09 -7.43
N ARG A 16 5.27 -1.10 -6.97
CA ARG A 16 6.08 -1.24 -5.75
C ARG A 16 7.39 -0.46 -5.85
N THR A 17 8.10 -0.59 -6.96
CA THR A 17 9.38 0.10 -7.19
C THR A 17 9.20 1.61 -7.17
N HIS A 18 8.15 2.13 -7.81
CA HIS A 18 7.85 3.56 -7.80
C HIS A 18 7.54 4.08 -6.39
N LEU A 19 6.73 3.35 -5.63
CA LEU A 19 6.36 3.73 -4.27
C LEU A 19 7.57 3.68 -3.32
N GLN A 20 8.43 2.67 -3.45
CA GLN A 20 9.67 2.58 -2.67
C GLN A 20 10.65 3.71 -3.00
N ARG A 21 10.74 4.12 -4.26
CA ARG A 21 11.52 5.31 -4.63
C ARG A 21 10.93 6.60 -4.07
N ALA A 22 9.60 6.73 -4.09
CA ALA A 22 8.94 7.87 -3.44
C ALA A 22 9.27 7.91 -1.95
N LEU A 23 9.20 6.78 -1.25
CA LEU A 23 9.57 6.69 0.17
C LEU A 23 11.07 6.88 0.44
N ALA A 24 11.94 6.58 -0.52
CA ALA A 24 13.37 6.88 -0.40
C ALA A 24 13.66 8.39 -0.46
N LEU A 25 12.79 9.17 -1.12
CA LEU A 25 12.89 10.63 -1.21
C LEU A 25 12.13 11.31 -0.06
N GLU A 26 10.93 10.82 0.24
CA GLU A 26 10.03 11.32 1.28
C GLU A 26 9.50 10.15 2.11
N PRO A 27 10.22 9.77 3.19
CA PRO A 27 9.85 8.62 4.03
C PRO A 27 8.50 8.75 4.73
N ASP A 28 8.03 9.98 4.90
CA ASP A 28 6.81 10.29 5.65
C ASP A 28 5.60 10.52 4.73
N LEU A 29 5.65 10.02 3.50
CA LEU A 29 4.57 10.17 2.54
C LEU A 29 3.45 9.14 2.80
N ALA A 30 2.44 9.55 3.58
CA ALA A 30 1.29 8.70 3.93
C ALA A 30 0.59 8.06 2.72
N ARG A 31 0.49 8.78 1.60
CA ARG A 31 -0.03 8.26 0.32
C ARG A 31 0.74 7.03 -0.17
N ALA A 32 2.07 7.07 -0.10
CA ALA A 32 2.89 5.99 -0.62
C ALA A 32 2.81 4.74 0.27
N HIS A 33 2.78 4.94 1.60
CA HIS A 33 2.50 3.87 2.57
C HIS A 33 1.11 3.25 2.33
N TYR A 34 0.06 4.03 2.15
CA TYR A 34 -1.27 3.49 1.83
C TYR A 34 -1.26 2.66 0.54
N HIS A 35 -0.65 3.15 -0.54
CA HIS A 35 -0.62 2.42 -1.81
C HIS A 35 0.25 1.16 -1.75
N LEU A 36 1.34 1.16 -0.97
CA LEU A 36 2.12 -0.06 -0.70
C LEU A 36 1.30 -1.07 0.10
N GLY A 37 0.56 -0.59 1.11
CA GLY A 37 -0.39 -1.39 1.88
C GLY A 37 -1.37 -2.11 0.96
N ALA A 38 -2.06 -1.37 0.09
CA ALA A 38 -3.01 -1.92 -0.90
C ALA A 38 -2.37 -2.93 -1.85
N LEU A 39 -1.13 -2.67 -2.24
CA LEU A 39 -0.37 -3.51 -3.16
C LEU A 39 0.07 -4.83 -2.52
N TYR A 40 0.45 -4.84 -1.24
CA TYR A 40 0.68 -6.07 -0.46
C TYR A 40 -0.64 -6.81 -0.19
N ALA A 41 -1.68 -6.06 0.14
CA ALA A 41 -3.02 -6.56 0.38
C ALA A 41 -3.59 -7.34 -0.82
N ALA A 42 -3.40 -6.83 -2.03
CA ALA A 42 -3.83 -7.47 -3.28
C ALA A 42 -3.05 -8.75 -3.60
N ARG A 43 -1.87 -8.94 -2.98
CA ARG A 43 -1.05 -10.15 -3.10
C ARG A 43 -1.26 -11.17 -2.00
N GLY A 44 -2.15 -10.89 -1.05
CA GLY A 44 -2.39 -11.75 0.11
C GLY A 44 -1.33 -11.62 1.20
N ASP A 45 -0.38 -10.69 1.08
CA ASP A 45 0.57 -10.39 2.16
C ASP A 45 -0.08 -9.42 3.15
N VAL A 46 -0.91 -10.00 4.02
CA VAL A 46 -1.73 -9.24 4.98
C VAL A 46 -0.86 -8.54 6.01
N GLU A 47 0.20 -9.17 6.49
CA GLU A 47 1.10 -8.58 7.49
C GLU A 47 1.82 -7.35 6.94
N ALA A 48 2.39 -7.44 5.72
CA ALA A 48 3.02 -6.28 5.10
C ALA A 48 1.99 -5.18 4.81
N ALA A 49 0.78 -5.54 4.38
CA ALA A 49 -0.29 -4.56 4.17
C ALA A 49 -0.62 -3.80 5.46
N GLN A 50 -0.78 -4.51 6.57
CA GLN A 50 -1.12 -3.91 7.86
C GLN A 50 -0.05 -2.93 8.34
N ARG A 51 1.24 -3.30 8.24
CA ARG A 51 2.35 -2.41 8.63
C ARG A 51 2.33 -1.10 7.85
N GLU A 52 2.14 -1.17 6.53
CA GLU A 52 2.13 0.01 5.67
C GLU A 52 0.89 0.87 5.90
N TYR A 53 -0.28 0.27 6.11
CA TYR A 53 -1.48 1.01 6.46
C TYR A 53 -1.36 1.70 7.82
N GLN A 54 -0.78 1.03 8.82
CA GLN A 54 -0.54 1.67 10.12
C GLN A 54 0.39 2.87 9.95
N ARG A 55 1.46 2.74 9.15
CA ARG A 55 2.36 3.85 8.88
C ARG A 55 1.65 5.02 8.19
N ALA A 56 0.74 4.75 7.25
CA ALA A 56 -0.09 5.79 6.63
C ALA A 56 -1.00 6.51 7.64
N ILE A 57 -1.56 5.79 8.62
CA ILE A 57 -2.40 6.36 9.69
C ILE A 57 -1.57 7.25 10.62
N ASP A 58 -0.38 6.78 11.01
CA ASP A 58 0.50 7.51 11.91
C ASP A 58 1.02 8.82 11.29
N LEU A 59 1.19 8.84 9.97
CA LEU A 59 1.70 9.99 9.21
C LEU A 59 0.61 10.98 8.79
N ASP A 60 -0.64 10.53 8.66
CA ASP A 60 -1.76 11.36 8.22
C ASP A 60 -2.79 11.52 9.34
N SER A 61 -2.50 12.41 10.30
CA SER A 61 -3.28 12.49 11.55
C SER A 61 -4.77 12.78 11.37
N GLU A 62 -5.19 13.47 10.31
CA GLU A 62 -6.61 13.76 10.00
C GLU A 62 -6.99 13.63 8.52
N GLY A 63 -6.05 13.25 7.65
CA GLY A 63 -6.28 13.33 6.21
C GLY A 63 -6.89 12.08 5.58
N PHE A 64 -6.98 12.17 4.26
CA PHE A 64 -7.67 11.23 3.40
C PHE A 64 -7.06 9.82 3.43
N TYR A 65 -5.73 9.69 3.58
CA TYR A 65 -5.06 8.39 3.53
C TYR A 65 -5.22 7.60 4.81
N ARG A 66 -5.34 8.28 5.95
CA ARG A 66 -5.72 7.64 7.21
C ARG A 66 -7.08 6.99 7.14
N GLN A 67 -8.12 7.72 6.75
CA GLN A 67 -9.49 7.17 6.65
C GLN A 67 -9.55 5.96 5.71
N ARG A 68 -8.81 6.02 4.60
CA ARG A 68 -8.71 4.91 3.65
C ARG A 68 -7.96 3.70 4.22
N ALA A 69 -6.88 3.93 4.96
CA ALA A 69 -6.10 2.90 5.60
C ALA A 69 -6.87 2.22 6.76
N GLU A 70 -7.56 2.98 7.60
CA GLU A 70 -8.41 2.46 8.68
C GLU A 70 -9.50 1.54 8.11
N LYS A 71 -10.23 2.01 7.10
CA LYS A 71 -11.23 1.19 6.41
C LYS A 71 -10.64 -0.10 5.82
N ALA A 72 -9.47 -0.01 5.19
CA ALA A 72 -8.79 -1.18 4.61
C ALA A 72 -8.33 -2.21 5.66
N LEU A 73 -8.06 -1.77 6.89
CA LEU A 73 -7.75 -2.65 8.03
C LEU A 73 -9.01 -3.30 8.61
N GLU A 74 -10.11 -2.56 8.68
CA GLU A 74 -11.41 -3.07 9.18
C GLU A 74 -12.00 -4.15 8.28
N GLU A 75 -11.97 -3.96 6.95
CA GLU A 75 -12.49 -4.92 5.96
C GLU A 75 -11.70 -6.25 5.92
N ARG A 76 -10.59 -6.34 6.65
CA ARG A 76 -9.70 -7.51 6.67
C ARG A 76 -9.63 -8.23 8.02
N ARG A 77 -10.50 -7.86 8.98
CA ARG A 77 -10.77 -8.63 10.20
C ARG A 77 -11.78 -9.74 9.92
#